data_AF-A0A4R4B6X6-F1
#
_entry.id   AF-A0A4R4B6X6-F1
#
_cell.length_a   1.000
_cell.length_b   1.000
_cell.length_c   1.000
_cell.angle_alpha   90.00
_cell.angle_beta   90.00
_cell.angle_gamma   90.00
#
_symmetry.space_group_name_H-M   'P 1'
#
loop_
_entity.id
_entity.type
_entity.pdbx_description
1 polymer ?
#
loop_
_entity_poly.entity_id
_entity_poly.type
_entity_poly.pdbx_seq_one_letter_code
_entity_poly.pdbx_strand_id
1 'polypeptide(L)'
;METLLIQQTEKSNKFWKIVVKEKDYVVFYGKIGTAGSVKAKEFETEEECMKEANKLIASKRKKGYTDPCPGEDYIKEKTITEEEFWELLNRTKTKGEDQEEQIEWLTSHLTKRTVHEIVAFDMHLHRILKASYTLLPRLVTISRERNIRSVY
;
A
#
# COMPACT_ATOMS: atom_id res chain seq x y z
N MET A 1 -2.97 7.09 -8.18
CA MET A 1 -3.65 6.49 -9.36
C MET A 1 -3.90 5.02 -9.09
N GLU A 2 -5.05 4.49 -9.48
CA GLU A 2 -5.35 3.06 -9.41
C GLU A 2 -5.91 2.59 -10.74
N THR A 3 -5.56 1.37 -11.17
CA THR A 3 -6.12 0.76 -12.38
C THR A 3 -6.25 -0.74 -12.18
N LEU A 4 -7.47 -1.25 -12.32
CA LEU A 4 -7.80 -2.67 -12.34
C LEU A 4 -8.05 -3.09 -13.79
N LEU A 5 -7.46 -4.21 -14.19
CA LEU A 5 -7.70 -4.85 -15.48
C LEU A 5 -7.98 -6.34 -15.28
N ILE A 6 -8.88 -6.88 -16.09
CA ILE A 6 -9.29 -8.28 -16.08
C ILE A 6 -9.01 -8.93 -17.43
N GLN A 7 -8.66 -10.21 -17.40
CA GLN A 7 -8.54 -11.05 -18.58
C GLN A 7 -9.39 -12.30 -18.36
N GLN A 8 -10.52 -12.34 -19.07
CA GLN A 8 -11.47 -13.45 -19.03
C GLN A 8 -11.57 -14.07 -20.42
N THR A 9 -11.10 -15.31 -20.54
CA THR A 9 -11.22 -16.16 -21.72
C THR A 9 -11.60 -17.56 -21.27
N GLU A 10 -11.95 -18.46 -22.20
CA GLU A 10 -12.30 -19.86 -21.87
C GLU A 10 -11.23 -20.59 -21.03
N LYS A 11 -9.96 -20.17 -21.13
CA LYS A 11 -8.82 -20.77 -20.43
C LYS A 11 -8.19 -19.87 -19.37
N SER A 12 -8.65 -18.62 -19.23
CA SER A 12 -8.02 -17.67 -18.31
C SER A 12 -9.06 -16.81 -17.60
N ASN A 13 -8.90 -16.68 -16.29
CA ASN A 13 -9.73 -15.81 -15.47
C ASN A 13 -8.79 -15.10 -14.50
N LYS A 14 -8.15 -14.02 -14.96
CA LYS A 14 -7.05 -13.35 -14.26
C LYS A 14 -7.38 -11.89 -13.97
N PHE A 15 -6.87 -11.39 -12.86
CA PHE A 15 -6.89 -9.98 -12.52
C PHE A 15 -5.47 -9.42 -12.51
N TRP A 16 -5.36 -8.13 -12.80
CA TRP A 16 -4.15 -7.36 -12.66
C TRP A 16 -4.53 -5.96 -12.20
N LYS A 17 -4.05 -5.54 -11.04
CA LYS A 17 -4.33 -4.24 -10.44
C LYS A 17 -3.00 -3.53 -10.20
N ILE A 18 -2.93 -2.25 -10.52
CA ILE A 18 -1.82 -1.40 -10.14
C ILE A 18 -2.33 -0.23 -9.29
N VAL A 19 -1.65 0.03 -8.19
CA VAL A 19 -1.89 1.16 -7.30
C VAL A 19 -0.61 1.96 -7.27
N VAL A 20 -0.64 3.17 -7.82
CA VAL A 20 0.45 4.13 -7.82
C VAL A 20 0.15 5.20 -6.77
N LYS A 21 1.08 5.39 -5.84
CA LYS A 21 1.03 6.46 -4.83
C LYS A 21 2.38 7.18 -4.83
N GLU A 22 2.37 8.45 -5.23
CA GLU A 22 3.57 9.28 -5.33
C GLU A 22 4.68 8.61 -6.18
N LYS A 23 5.76 8.19 -5.53
CA LYS A 23 6.95 7.61 -6.17
C LYS A 23 6.95 6.09 -6.18
N ASP A 24 5.89 5.48 -5.69
CA ASP A 24 5.84 4.05 -5.42
C ASP A 24 4.62 3.45 -6.14
N TYR A 25 4.79 2.27 -6.72
CA TYR A 25 3.65 1.49 -7.20
C TYR A 25 3.66 0.10 -6.62
N VAL A 26 2.45 -0.44 -6.49
CA VAL A 26 2.23 -1.83 -6.12
C VAL A 26 1.29 -2.47 -7.14
N VAL A 27 1.72 -3.63 -7.64
CA VAL A 27 1.01 -4.41 -8.64
C VAL A 27 0.51 -5.69 -7.99
N PHE A 28 -0.80 -5.91 -8.02
CA PHE A 28 -1.45 -7.15 -7.62
C PHE A 28 -1.85 -7.92 -8.87
N TYR A 29 -1.63 -9.23 -8.89
CA TYR A 29 -1.95 -10.06 -10.04
C TYR A 29 -2.25 -11.49 -9.63
N GLY A 30 -3.20 -12.13 -10.29
CA GLY A 30 -3.57 -13.49 -9.91
C GLY A 30 -4.73 -14.04 -10.72
N LYS A 31 -5.20 -15.21 -10.31
CA LYS A 31 -6.46 -15.76 -10.81
C LYS A 31 -7.61 -15.10 -10.04
N ILE A 32 -8.67 -14.70 -10.74
CA ILE A 32 -9.88 -14.16 -10.11
C ILE A 32 -10.43 -15.20 -9.12
N GLY A 33 -10.74 -14.76 -7.90
CA GLY A 33 -11.16 -15.61 -6.79
C GLY A 33 -10.01 -16.25 -5.98
N THR A 34 -8.75 -15.93 -6.26
CA THR A 34 -7.58 -16.31 -5.45
C THR A 34 -6.92 -15.07 -4.87
N ALA A 35 -6.09 -15.24 -3.83
CA ALA A 35 -5.31 -14.14 -3.25
C ALA A 35 -4.27 -13.53 -4.22
N GLY A 36 -3.92 -14.26 -5.29
CA GLY A 36 -2.95 -13.81 -6.26
C GLY A 36 -1.55 -13.60 -5.67
N SER A 37 -0.82 -12.63 -6.22
CA SER A 37 0.55 -12.27 -5.87
C SER A 37 0.73 -10.78 -6.03
N VAL A 38 1.75 -10.25 -5.36
CA VAL A 38 2.00 -8.81 -5.29
C VAL A 38 3.45 -8.49 -5.65
N LYS A 39 3.65 -7.33 -6.27
CA LYS A 39 4.95 -6.78 -6.62
C LYS A 39 4.97 -5.29 -6.37
N ALA A 40 5.76 -4.84 -5.40
CA ALA A 40 6.01 -3.43 -5.12
C ALA A 40 7.29 -2.95 -5.83
N LYS A 41 7.33 -1.67 -6.18
CA LYS A 41 8.53 -1.00 -6.68
C LYS A 41 8.51 0.50 -6.35
N GLU A 42 9.65 0.99 -5.90
CA GLU A 42 9.89 2.40 -5.58
C GLU A 42 10.73 3.08 -6.66
N PHE A 43 10.57 4.39 -6.82
CA PHE A 43 11.25 5.23 -7.80
C PHE A 43 11.79 6.52 -7.18
N GLU A 44 12.72 7.18 -7.86
CA GLU A 44 13.29 8.43 -7.39
C GLU A 44 12.32 9.61 -7.55
N THR A 45 11.46 9.55 -8.57
CA THR A 45 10.50 10.60 -8.91
C THR A 45 9.09 10.05 -9.18
N GLU A 46 8.07 10.87 -8.91
CA GLU A 46 6.67 10.52 -9.20
C GLU A 46 6.44 10.38 -10.70
N GLU A 47 7.09 11.21 -11.51
CA GLU A 47 7.01 11.20 -12.96
C GLU A 47 7.53 9.89 -13.56
N GLU A 48 8.66 9.37 -13.06
CA GLU A 48 9.17 8.06 -13.47
C GLU A 48 8.24 6.92 -13.06
N CYS A 49 7.73 6.96 -11.83
CA CYS A 49 6.78 5.97 -11.33
C CYS A 49 5.53 5.92 -12.21
N MET A 50 4.94 7.08 -12.50
CA MET A 50 3.76 7.21 -13.35
C MET A 50 4.04 6.76 -14.80
N LYS A 51 5.20 7.13 -15.36
CA LYS A 51 5.60 6.71 -16.72
C LYS A 51 5.73 5.20 -16.82
N GLU A 52 6.35 4.56 -15.84
CA GLU A 52 6.53 3.11 -15.82
C GLU A 52 5.21 2.38 -15.57
N ALA A 53 4.37 2.90 -14.68
CA ALA A 53 3.00 2.39 -14.46
C ALA A 53 2.17 2.43 -15.74
N ASN A 54 2.19 3.56 -16.47
CA ASN A 54 1.47 3.72 -17.74
C ASN A 54 1.97 2.75 -18.82
N LYS A 55 3.28 2.51 -18.92
CA LYS A 55 3.83 1.49 -19.82
C LYS A 55 3.32 0.09 -19.47
N LEU A 56 3.27 -0.27 -18.19
CA LEU A 56 2.74 -1.57 -17.74
C LEU A 56 1.26 -1.71 -18.11
N ILE A 57 0.46 -0.68 -17.89
CA ILE A 57 -0.96 -0.66 -18.26
C ILE A 57 -1.14 -0.87 -19.78
N ALA A 58 -0.41 -0.11 -20.60
CA ALA A 58 -0.46 -0.24 -22.06
C ALA A 58 -0.06 -1.66 -22.53
N SER A 59 1.00 -2.22 -21.95
CA SER A 59 1.47 -3.58 -22.24
C SER A 59 0.42 -4.64 -21.87
N LYS A 60 -0.28 -4.46 -20.74
CA LYS A 60 -1.36 -5.37 -20.32
C LYS A 60 -2.58 -5.27 -21.22
N ARG A 61 -3.01 -4.06 -21.59
CA ARG A 61 -4.10 -3.85 -22.54
C ARG A 61 -3.82 -4.51 -23.89
N LYS A 62 -2.58 -4.39 -24.41
CA LYS A 62 -2.15 -5.07 -25.64
C LYS A 62 -2.21 -6.60 -25.55
N LYS A 63 -2.09 -7.18 -24.36
CA LYS A 63 -2.19 -8.62 -24.09
C LYS A 63 -3.65 -9.10 -23.91
N GLY A 64 -4.64 -8.24 -24.17
CA GLY A 64 -6.05 -8.58 -24.05
C GLY A 64 -6.62 -8.45 -22.63
N TYR A 65 -5.98 -7.66 -21.78
CA TYR A 65 -6.60 -7.23 -20.52
C TYR A 65 -7.54 -6.06 -20.79
N THR A 66 -8.71 -6.10 -20.19
CA THR A 66 -9.81 -5.13 -20.36
C THR A 66 -10.22 -4.53 -19.02
N ASP A 67 -10.94 -3.42 -19.05
CA ASP A 67 -11.47 -2.82 -17.82
C ASP A 67 -12.57 -3.73 -17.22
N PRO A 68 -12.67 -3.81 -15.88
CA PRO A 68 -13.70 -4.60 -15.21
C PRO A 68 -15.10 -4.08 -15.51
N CYS A 69 -16.09 -4.98 -15.56
CA CYS A 69 -17.49 -4.56 -15.63
C CYS A 69 -17.88 -3.90 -14.30
N PRO A 70 -18.49 -2.71 -14.30
CA PRO A 70 -18.95 -2.08 -13.08
C PRO A 70 -19.98 -2.97 -12.36
N GLY A 71 -19.76 -3.22 -11.07
CA GLY A 71 -20.68 -3.99 -10.22
C GLY A 71 -20.31 -5.46 -9.99
N GLU A 72 -19.20 -5.96 -10.54
CA GLU A 72 -18.69 -7.30 -10.25
C GLU A 72 -17.43 -7.27 -9.36
N ASP A 73 -17.41 -8.15 -8.36
CA ASP A 73 -16.26 -8.33 -7.47
C ASP A 73 -15.21 -9.28 -8.09
N TYR A 74 -14.29 -8.71 -8.86
CA TYR A 74 -13.19 -9.46 -9.50
C TYR A 74 -12.04 -9.81 -8.54
N ILE A 75 -11.92 -9.08 -7.44
CA ILE A 75 -10.90 -9.29 -6.40
C ILE A 75 -11.64 -9.56 -5.10
N LYS A 76 -11.59 -10.80 -4.62
CA LYS A 76 -12.17 -11.20 -3.32
C LYS A 76 -11.34 -10.76 -2.11
N GLU A 77 -10.30 -9.96 -2.33
CA GLU A 77 -9.29 -9.71 -1.31
C GLU A 77 -9.70 -8.59 -0.36
N LYS A 78 -9.71 -8.93 0.92
CA LYS A 78 -9.83 -8.01 2.03
C LYS A 78 -8.45 -7.39 2.26
N THR A 79 -8.21 -6.21 1.70
CA THR A 79 -6.97 -5.47 1.92
C THR A 79 -7.05 -4.77 3.26
N ILE A 80 -5.98 -4.76 4.07
CA ILE A 80 -5.96 -4.00 5.32
C ILE A 80 -6.23 -2.53 5.01
N THR A 81 -7.36 -2.04 5.51
CA THR A 81 -7.75 -0.63 5.46
C THR A 81 -6.83 0.21 6.35
N GLU A 82 -6.83 1.54 6.16
CA GLU A 82 -6.04 2.42 7.02
C GLU A 82 -6.51 2.32 8.47
N GLU A 83 -7.82 2.15 8.68
CA GLU A 83 -8.45 1.95 9.98
C GLU A 83 -7.99 0.65 10.64
N GLU A 84 -8.06 -0.49 9.92
CA GLU A 84 -7.58 -1.78 10.43
C GLU A 84 -6.07 -1.77 10.72
N PHE A 85 -5.28 -1.02 9.94
CA PHE A 85 -3.87 -0.79 10.21
C PHE A 85 -3.66 -0.08 11.55
N TRP A 86 -4.39 1.00 11.82
CA TRP A 86 -4.28 1.75 13.07
C TRP A 86 -4.79 0.95 14.27
N GLU A 87 -5.87 0.19 14.11
CA GLU A 87 -6.35 -0.74 15.13
C GLU A 87 -5.29 -1.79 15.47
N LEU A 88 -4.60 -2.32 14.47
CA LEU A 88 -3.53 -3.30 14.68
C LEU A 88 -2.37 -2.68 15.46
N LEU A 89 -1.90 -1.48 15.07
CA LEU A 89 -0.85 -0.78 15.81
C LEU A 89 -1.25 -0.44 17.26
N ASN A 90 -2.48 0.00 17.47
CA ASN A 90 -2.97 0.31 18.82
C ASN A 90 -3.08 -0.97 19.66
N ARG A 91 -3.51 -2.09 19.07
CA ARG A 91 -3.47 -3.39 19.75
C ARG A 91 -2.06 -3.82 20.09
N THR A 92 -1.11 -3.68 19.17
CA THR A 92 0.30 -4.01 19.44
C THR A 92 0.81 -3.32 20.69
N LYS A 93 0.53 -2.01 20.86
CA LYS A 93 0.92 -1.23 22.07
C LYS A 93 0.34 -1.76 23.38
N THR A 94 -0.70 -2.58 23.34
CA THR A 94 -1.35 -3.17 24.53
C THR A 94 -0.93 -4.61 24.82
N LYS A 95 -0.04 -5.19 23.99
CA LYS A 95 0.29 -6.63 24.00
C LYS A 95 1.69 -6.99 24.49
N GLY A 96 2.49 -6.00 24.89
CA GLY A 96 3.80 -6.21 25.52
C GLY A 96 4.17 -5.02 26.40
N GLU A 97 4.97 -5.26 27.43
CA GLU A 97 5.44 -4.23 28.36
C GLU A 97 6.56 -3.36 27.75
N ASP A 98 7.30 -3.94 26.81
CA ASP A 98 8.38 -3.28 26.08
C ASP A 98 8.24 -3.40 24.56
N GLN A 99 9.16 -2.76 23.84
CA GLN A 99 9.14 -2.70 22.38
C GLN A 99 9.45 -4.06 21.72
N GLU A 100 10.27 -4.92 22.34
CA GLU A 100 10.63 -6.21 21.76
C GLU A 100 9.44 -7.16 21.78
N GLU A 101 8.75 -7.27 22.91
CA GLU A 101 7.53 -8.08 23.04
C GLU A 101 6.42 -7.61 22.08
N GLN A 102 6.29 -6.29 21.93
CA GLN A 102 5.33 -5.68 20.99
C GLN A 102 5.65 -6.06 19.53
N ILE A 103 6.93 -6.00 19.13
CA ILE A 103 7.37 -6.36 17.77
C ILE A 103 7.19 -7.86 17.52
N GLU A 104 7.52 -8.72 18.49
CA GLU A 104 7.35 -10.16 18.38
C GLU A 104 5.87 -10.51 18.19
N TRP A 105 4.97 -9.90 18.99
CA TRP A 105 3.54 -10.09 18.85
C TRP A 105 3.03 -9.64 17.47
N LEU A 106 3.43 -8.44 17.03
CA LEU A 106 3.04 -7.92 15.72
C LEU A 106 3.52 -8.84 14.59
N THR A 107 4.74 -9.35 14.67
CA THR A 107 5.32 -10.27 13.68
C THR A 107 4.56 -11.59 13.65
N SER A 108 4.25 -12.17 14.81
CA SER A 108 3.41 -13.38 14.94
C SER A 108 1.99 -13.17 14.39
N HIS A 109 1.45 -11.95 14.53
CA HIS A 109 0.12 -11.62 14.02
C HIS A 109 0.13 -11.38 12.51
N LEU A 110 1.15 -10.70 11.98
CA LEU A 110 1.30 -10.44 10.53
C LEU A 110 1.63 -11.73 9.75
N THR A 111 2.42 -12.65 10.29
CA THR A 111 2.74 -13.93 9.63
C THR A 111 1.52 -14.83 9.39
N LYS A 112 0.43 -14.63 10.14
CA LYS A 112 -0.84 -15.35 9.97
C LYS A 112 -1.76 -14.72 8.91
N ARG A 113 -1.39 -13.54 8.40
CA ARG A 113 -2.15 -12.77 7.41
C ARG A 113 -1.78 -13.18 5.99
N THR A 114 -2.61 -12.83 5.02
CA THR A 114 -2.25 -13.04 3.60
C THR A 114 -1.10 -12.11 3.19
N VAL A 115 -0.35 -12.50 2.15
CA VAL A 115 0.70 -11.64 1.58
C VAL A 115 0.15 -10.27 1.18
N HIS A 116 -1.10 -10.21 0.73
CA HIS A 116 -1.75 -8.96 0.36
C HIS A 116 -2.02 -8.07 1.59
N GLU A 117 -2.47 -8.66 2.70
CA GLU A 117 -2.66 -7.94 3.96
C GLU A 117 -1.31 -7.40 4.49
N ILE A 118 -0.26 -8.21 4.45
CA ILE A 118 1.09 -7.80 4.88
C ILE A 118 1.63 -6.65 4.02
N VAL A 119 1.49 -6.72 2.70
CA VAL A 119 1.94 -5.63 1.82
C VAL A 119 1.09 -4.37 2.00
N ALA A 120 -0.23 -4.51 2.21
CA ALA A 120 -1.06 -3.36 2.53
C ALA A 120 -0.62 -2.69 3.85
N PHE A 121 -0.31 -3.49 4.87
CA PHE A 121 0.23 -2.99 6.14
C PHE A 121 1.57 -2.27 5.94
N ASP A 122 2.49 -2.86 5.18
CA ASP A 122 3.79 -2.25 4.87
C ASP A 122 3.64 -0.92 4.12
N MET A 123 2.78 -0.86 3.12
CA MET A 123 2.49 0.39 2.39
C MET A 123 1.99 1.50 3.31
N HIS A 124 1.10 1.17 4.26
CA HIS A 124 0.59 2.15 5.23
C HIS A 124 1.70 2.62 6.18
N LEU A 125 2.51 1.68 6.68
CA LEU A 125 3.64 1.98 7.57
C LEU A 125 4.68 2.87 6.87
N HIS A 126 5.12 2.50 5.67
CA HIS A 126 6.07 3.27 4.88
C HIS A 126 5.57 4.70 4.62
N ARG A 127 4.29 4.85 4.24
CA ARG A 127 3.70 6.17 4.04
C ARG A 127 3.76 7.03 5.30
N ILE A 128 3.38 6.47 6.45
CA ILE A 128 3.36 7.21 7.72
C ILE A 128 4.77 7.60 8.15
N LEU A 129 5.73 6.69 8.03
CA LEU A 129 7.14 6.97 8.33
C LEU A 129 7.68 8.06 7.40
N LYS A 130 7.46 7.95 6.09
CA LYS A 130 7.87 8.98 5.11
C LYS A 130 7.26 10.35 5.40
N ALA A 131 5.97 10.39 5.72
CA ALA A 131 5.29 11.62 6.11
C ALA A 131 5.85 12.21 7.41
N SER A 132 6.13 11.38 8.43
CA SER A 132 6.72 11.87 9.68
C SER A 132 8.14 12.41 9.44
N TYR A 133 9.00 11.71 8.70
CA TYR A 133 10.35 12.18 8.40
C TYR A 133 10.39 13.49 7.60
N THR A 134 9.45 13.69 6.67
CA THR A 134 9.38 14.93 5.88
C THR A 134 8.76 16.09 6.65
N LEU A 135 7.81 15.82 7.55
CA LEU A 135 7.10 16.84 8.32
C LEU A 135 7.81 17.24 9.62
N LEU A 136 8.55 16.33 10.26
CA LEU A 136 9.26 16.59 11.52
C LEU A 136 10.23 17.79 11.45
N PRO A 137 11.07 17.97 10.42
CA PRO A 137 11.92 19.15 10.29
C PRO A 137 11.11 20.45 10.23
N ARG A 138 9.96 20.42 9.55
CA ARG A 138 9.07 21.57 9.40
C ARG A 138 8.37 21.91 10.72
N LEU A 139 7.93 20.90 11.47
CA LEU A 139 7.31 21.08 12.79
C LEU A 139 8.31 21.58 13.84
N VAL A 140 9.55 21.09 13.82
CA VAL A 140 10.65 21.61 14.66
C VAL A 140 10.94 23.08 14.33
N THR A 141 10.89 23.45 13.04
CA THR A 141 11.09 24.84 12.59
C THR A 141 9.96 25.75 13.07
N ILE A 142 8.70 25.35 12.89
CA ILE A 142 7.53 26.10 13.36
C ILE A 142 7.54 26.25 14.89
N SER A 143 7.91 25.20 15.63
CA SER A 143 8.03 25.25 17.09
C SER A 143 9.09 26.28 17.52
N ARG A 144 10.25 26.31 16.86
CA ARG A 144 11.28 27.34 17.09
C ARG A 144 10.77 28.74 16.76
N GLU A 145 10.10 28.93 15.63
CA GLU A 145 9.56 30.25 15.22
C GLU A 145 8.48 30.77 16.18
N ARG A 146 7.59 29.89 16.68
CA ARG A 146 6.57 30.26 17.67
C ARG A 146 7.17 30.54 19.04
N ASN A 147 8.21 29.80 19.44
CA ASN A 147 8.92 30.05 20.69
C ASN A 147 9.70 31.38 20.64
N ILE A 148 10.31 31.72 19.49
CA ILE A 148 10.98 33.02 19.28
C ILE A 148 9.97 34.19 19.31
N ARG A 149 8.75 34.01 18.81
CA ARG A 149 7.69 35.04 18.86
C ARG A 149 7.03 35.23 20.22
N SER A 150 7.31 34.36 21.20
CA SER A 150 6.78 34.47 22.58
C SER A 150 7.72 35.19 23.55
N VAL A 151 8.89 35.65 23.08
CA VAL A 151 9.94 36.31 23.91
C VAL A 151 10.14 37.78 23.51
N TYR A 152 9.12 38.42 22.93
CA TYR A 152 9.12 39.87 22.66
C TYR A 152 7.81 40.51 23.08
#